data_AF-A0A9P5A3X8-F1
#
_entry.id   AF-A0A9P5A3X8-F1
#
_cell.length_a   1.000
_cell.length_b   1.000
_cell.length_c   1.000
_cell.angle_alpha   90.00
_cell.angle_beta   90.00
_cell.angle_gamma   90.00
#
_symmetry.space_group_name_H-M   'P 1'
#
loop_
_entity.id
_entity.type
_entity.pdbx_description
1 polymer ?
#
loop_
_entity_poly.entity_id
_entity_poly.type
_entity_poly.pdbx_seq_one_letter_code
_entity_poly.pdbx_strand_id
1 'polypeptide(L)'
;MDDIVQLNQDYQILVYRLCQAAIRPGSSIELHFRRQHQLKGQVLKDIKDYYGTLKLADPKLAVIPEDNSEAIEQLAISYGYSCNACRYLTIARDNIVRHWREAGHGVAEERWTEVRLQTWMGGHYARYWIVRDDSDSNGPSDTADAADATSWSAMDELIAASQARLEEEDAVRLRKGDLKEEIDRDSLWVKRLGWVRHFGSRDLINIHDAAQWLRAREVTGRSARRQEDEEAARKRLLLSRLGESFNREV
;
A
#
# COMPACT_ATOMS: atom_id res chain seq x y z
N MET A 1 5.57 29.27 12.15
CA MET A 1 4.56 28.43 11.48
C MET A 1 5.08 27.89 10.16
N ASP A 2 5.97 28.62 9.48
CA ASP A 2 6.58 28.24 8.20
C ASP A 2 7.50 27.01 8.21
N ASP A 3 7.97 26.55 9.37
CA ASP A 3 8.82 25.35 9.44
C ASP A 3 8.09 24.04 9.16
N ILE A 4 6.77 24.04 9.25
CA ILE A 4 5.99 22.79 9.31
C ILE A 4 5.21 22.55 8.01
N VAL A 5 4.73 23.63 7.39
CA VAL A 5 3.83 23.58 6.23
C VAL A 5 4.30 24.57 5.19
N GLN A 6 4.40 24.14 3.94
CA GLN A 6 4.81 24.99 2.83
C GLN A 6 3.74 25.00 1.74
N LEU A 7 3.38 26.19 1.28
CA LEU A 7 2.52 26.35 0.11
C LEU A 7 3.38 26.26 -1.15
N ASN A 8 3.08 25.29 -2.00
CA ASN A 8 3.58 25.32 -3.37
C ASN A 8 2.73 26.34 -4.16
N GLN A 9 3.33 27.47 -4.52
CA GLN A 9 2.62 28.58 -5.17
C GLN A 9 2.21 28.25 -6.61
N ASP A 10 2.99 27.45 -7.33
CA ASP A 10 2.73 27.12 -8.74
C ASP A 10 1.45 26.27 -8.87
N TYR A 11 1.24 25.36 -7.94
CA TYR A 11 0.08 24.46 -7.94
C TYR A 11 -1.01 24.87 -6.94
N GLN A 12 -0.76 25.87 -6.10
CA GLN A 12 -1.62 26.26 -4.96
C GLN A 12 -1.94 25.07 -4.04
N ILE A 13 -0.97 24.17 -3.86
CA ILE A 13 -1.10 22.95 -3.06
C ILE A 13 -0.34 23.10 -1.75
N LEU A 14 -0.97 22.67 -0.66
CA LEU A 14 -0.34 22.64 0.65
C LEU A 14 0.50 21.37 0.81
N VAL A 15 1.80 21.52 0.98
CA VAL A 15 2.74 20.41 1.23
C VAL A 15 3.21 20.46 2.67
N TYR A 16 3.20 19.31 3.33
CA TYR A 16 3.66 19.21 4.70
C TYR A 16 5.07 18.65 4.77
N ARG A 17 5.99 19.38 5.41
CA ARG A 17 7.42 19.07 5.36
C ARG A 17 7.76 17.74 6.05
N LEU A 18 7.16 17.45 7.21
CA LEU A 18 7.48 16.21 7.93
C LEU A 18 6.85 14.96 7.30
N CYS A 19 5.75 15.11 6.56
CA CYS A 19 5.12 14.01 5.85
C CYS A 19 5.57 13.90 4.40
N GLN A 20 6.28 14.92 3.90
CA GLN A 20 6.71 15.08 2.52
C GLN A 20 5.60 14.75 1.50
N ALA A 21 4.37 15.18 1.82
CA ALA A 21 3.16 14.86 1.08
C ALA A 21 2.19 16.05 1.10
N ALA A 22 1.38 16.14 0.05
CA ALA A 22 0.34 17.14 -0.07
C ALA A 22 -0.90 16.81 0.78
N ILE A 23 -1.51 17.86 1.33
CA ILE A 23 -2.71 17.75 2.17
C ILE A 23 -3.90 18.35 1.41
N ARG A 24 -5.04 17.65 1.47
CA ARG A 24 -6.29 18.16 0.89
C ARG A 24 -6.84 19.33 1.71
N PRO A 25 -7.43 20.35 1.06
CA PRO A 25 -7.98 21.49 1.76
C PRO A 25 -9.22 21.16 2.61
N GLY A 26 -9.65 22.11 3.43
CA GLY A 26 -10.83 22.01 4.28
C GLY A 26 -10.59 21.17 5.54
N SER A 27 -11.58 20.35 5.92
CA SER A 27 -11.54 19.53 7.15
C SER A 27 -10.42 18.48 7.16
N SER A 28 -9.87 18.15 5.99
CA SER A 28 -8.75 17.21 5.86
C SER A 28 -7.46 17.73 6.46
N ILE A 29 -7.25 19.06 6.46
CA ILE A 29 -6.11 19.72 7.11
C ILE A 29 -6.14 19.42 8.61
N GLU A 30 -7.25 19.77 9.27
CA GLU A 30 -7.42 19.55 10.72
C GLU A 30 -7.28 18.07 11.10
N LEU A 31 -7.87 17.17 10.30
CA LEU A 31 -7.81 15.73 10.52
C LEU A 31 -6.39 15.20 10.42
N HIS A 32 -5.63 15.64 9.41
CA HIS A 32 -4.23 15.25 9.21
C HIS A 32 -3.38 15.65 10.41
N PHE A 33 -3.44 16.93 10.81
CA PHE A 33 -2.67 17.43 11.96
C PHE A 33 -3.02 16.73 13.27
N ARG A 34 -4.30 16.48 13.52
CA ARG A 34 -4.73 15.80 14.75
C ARG A 34 -4.27 14.34 14.78
N ARG A 35 -4.32 13.62 13.65
CA ARG A 35 -4.00 12.19 13.60
C ARG A 35 -2.51 11.91 13.45
N GLN A 36 -1.83 12.62 12.55
CA GLN A 36 -0.43 12.37 12.21
C GLN A 36 0.54 13.09 13.14
N HIS A 37 0.16 14.28 13.63
CA HIS A 37 1.05 15.12 14.46
C HIS A 37 0.52 15.38 15.86
N GLN A 38 -0.67 14.88 16.18
CA GLN A 38 -1.28 14.99 17.52
C GLN A 38 -1.41 16.45 18.00
N LEU A 39 -1.43 17.42 17.07
CA LEU A 39 -1.61 18.84 17.39
C LEU A 39 -3.01 19.10 17.92
N LYS A 40 -3.10 19.97 18.94
CA LYS A 40 -4.34 20.31 19.65
C LYS A 40 -4.34 21.77 20.07
N GLY A 41 -5.51 22.25 20.52
CA GLY A 41 -5.65 23.58 21.11
C GLY A 41 -5.47 24.71 20.10
N GLN A 42 -4.91 25.83 20.57
CA GLN A 42 -4.81 27.07 19.81
C GLN A 42 -3.98 26.93 18.53
N VAL A 43 -2.87 26.18 18.58
CA VAL A 43 -1.99 25.96 17.42
C VAL A 43 -2.74 25.34 16.23
N LEU A 44 -3.58 24.33 16.49
CA LEU A 44 -4.37 23.69 15.43
C LEU A 44 -5.43 24.65 14.86
N LYS A 45 -6.02 25.48 15.73
CA LYS A 45 -7.00 26.49 15.33
C LYS A 45 -6.35 27.55 14.44
N ASP A 46 -5.19 28.06 14.84
CA ASP A 46 -4.45 29.08 14.08
C ASP A 46 -4.02 28.55 12.69
N ILE A 47 -3.54 27.30 12.61
CA ILE A 47 -3.22 26.65 11.33
C ILE A 47 -4.47 26.58 10.43
N LYS A 48 -5.59 26.11 10.99
CA LYS A 48 -6.84 25.99 10.25
C LYS A 48 -7.35 27.34 9.76
N ASP A 49 -7.32 28.34 10.63
CA ASP A 49 -7.83 29.68 10.31
C ASP A 49 -6.95 30.33 9.24
N TYR A 50 -5.63 30.21 9.34
CA TYR A 50 -4.70 30.72 8.32
C TYR A 50 -4.94 30.07 6.95
N TYR A 51 -4.85 28.73 6.84
CA TYR A 51 -5.02 28.04 5.55
C TYR A 51 -6.46 28.05 5.03
N GLY A 52 -7.44 28.25 5.91
CA GLY A 52 -8.85 28.39 5.55
C GLY A 52 -9.15 29.66 4.73
N THR A 53 -8.28 30.68 4.81
CA THR A 53 -8.42 31.90 3.99
C THR A 53 -7.86 31.75 2.57
N LEU A 54 -7.03 30.73 2.32
CA LEU A 54 -6.33 30.54 1.06
C LEU A 54 -7.18 29.70 0.08
N LYS A 55 -7.11 30.06 -1.21
CA LYS A 55 -7.72 29.28 -2.29
C LYS A 55 -6.80 28.14 -2.69
N LEU A 56 -6.81 27.06 -1.90
CA LEU A 56 -5.98 25.89 -2.11
C LEU A 56 -6.60 24.91 -3.11
N ALA A 57 -5.78 24.35 -3.99
CA ALA A 57 -6.15 23.28 -4.89
C ALA A 57 -6.22 21.92 -4.15
N ASP A 58 -7.11 21.04 -4.59
CA ASP A 58 -7.15 19.66 -4.08
C ASP A 58 -6.08 18.82 -4.80
N PRO A 59 -5.03 18.32 -4.11
CA PRO A 59 -3.98 17.51 -4.72
C PRO A 59 -4.51 16.24 -5.40
N LYS A 60 -5.72 15.78 -5.06
CA LYS A 60 -6.37 14.65 -5.73
C LYS A 60 -6.71 14.97 -7.17
N LEU A 61 -7.16 16.20 -7.41
CA LEU A 61 -7.70 16.66 -8.69
C LEU A 61 -6.74 17.59 -9.43
N ALA A 62 -5.73 18.10 -8.73
CA ALA A 62 -4.74 18.98 -9.30
C ALA A 62 -4.01 18.34 -10.49
N VAL A 63 -3.52 19.21 -11.36
CA VAL A 63 -2.62 18.85 -12.44
C VAL A 63 -1.34 18.29 -11.81
N ILE A 64 -0.79 17.24 -12.42
CA ILE A 64 0.53 16.75 -12.04
C ILE A 64 1.58 17.48 -12.87
N PRO A 65 2.78 17.73 -12.32
CA PRO A 65 3.91 18.20 -13.11
C PRO A 65 4.16 17.32 -14.33
N GLU A 66 4.79 17.92 -15.35
CA GLU A 66 5.25 17.19 -16.53
C GLU A 66 6.40 16.26 -16.16
N ASP A 67 6.61 15.21 -16.96
CA ASP A 67 7.77 14.34 -16.76
C ASP A 67 9.08 15.07 -16.98
N ASN A 68 10.09 14.65 -16.23
CA ASN A 68 11.42 15.25 -16.23
C ASN A 68 11.41 16.72 -15.78
N SER A 69 10.38 17.10 -15.01
CA SER A 69 10.36 18.34 -14.24
C SER A 69 11.35 18.26 -13.07
N GLU A 70 11.70 19.43 -12.53
CA GLU A 70 12.55 19.52 -11.35
C GLU A 70 11.84 18.96 -10.12
N ALA A 71 12.64 18.41 -9.20
CA ALA A 71 12.13 17.85 -7.96
C ALA A 71 11.47 18.95 -7.14
N ILE A 72 10.24 18.71 -6.70
CA ILE A 72 9.61 19.58 -5.71
C ILE A 72 10.24 19.24 -4.36
N GLU A 73 11.08 20.14 -3.83
CA GLU A 73 11.93 19.91 -2.65
C GLU A 73 11.16 19.37 -1.43
N GLN A 74 9.89 19.75 -1.29
CA GLN A 74 9.08 19.40 -0.12
C GLN A 74 8.40 18.03 -0.23
N LEU A 75 8.50 17.34 -1.37
CA LEU A 75 7.90 16.02 -1.60
C LEU A 75 8.94 14.91 -1.57
N ALA A 76 8.53 13.75 -1.10
CA ALA A 76 9.40 12.58 -1.06
C ALA A 76 9.69 12.09 -2.48
N ILE A 77 10.97 11.91 -2.80
CA ILE A 77 11.41 11.23 -4.02
C ILE A 77 11.35 9.72 -3.76
N SER A 78 10.69 8.99 -4.63
CA SER A 78 10.61 7.53 -4.62
C SER A 78 11.29 6.97 -5.86
N TYR A 79 12.01 5.87 -5.72
CA TYR A 79 12.52 5.12 -6.87
C TYR A 79 11.44 4.18 -7.39
N GLY A 80 11.26 4.14 -8.70
CA GLY A 80 10.23 3.33 -9.33
C GLY A 80 10.56 2.98 -10.76
N TYR A 81 9.54 2.60 -11.50
CA TYR A 81 9.63 2.03 -12.83
C TYR A 81 8.68 2.77 -13.78
N SER A 82 9.20 3.13 -14.95
CA SER A 82 8.45 3.62 -16.09
C SER A 82 8.35 2.54 -17.14
N CYS A 83 7.14 2.25 -17.62
CA CYS A 83 6.95 1.38 -18.77
C CYS A 83 7.53 2.05 -20.03
N ASN A 84 8.25 1.29 -20.85
CA ASN A 84 8.83 1.83 -22.09
C ASN A 84 7.82 1.86 -23.25
N ALA A 85 6.74 1.09 -23.17
CA ALA A 85 5.73 0.99 -24.22
C ALA A 85 4.54 1.96 -24.02
N CYS A 86 4.29 2.42 -22.79
CA CYS A 86 3.22 3.36 -22.49
C CYS A 86 3.51 4.18 -21.24
N ARG A 87 2.63 5.13 -20.91
CA ARG A 87 2.81 6.11 -19.82
C ARG A 87 2.64 5.53 -18.39
N TYR A 88 2.66 4.21 -18.23
CA TYR A 88 2.43 3.59 -16.92
C TYR A 88 3.64 3.77 -16.00
N LEU A 89 3.39 4.28 -14.79
CA LEU A 89 4.38 4.50 -13.74
C LEU A 89 4.00 3.74 -12.46
N THR A 90 4.99 3.18 -11.78
CA THR A 90 4.77 2.55 -10.46
C THR A 90 6.05 2.50 -9.64
N ILE A 91 5.93 2.53 -8.31
CA ILE A 91 7.05 2.28 -7.40
C ILE A 91 7.29 0.79 -7.14
N ALA A 92 6.33 -0.07 -7.49
CA ALA A 92 6.37 -1.49 -7.15
C ALA A 92 6.76 -2.35 -8.35
N ARG A 93 7.82 -3.14 -8.19
CA ARG A 93 8.35 -4.01 -9.25
C ARG A 93 7.33 -5.02 -9.76
N ASP A 94 6.57 -5.65 -8.85
CA ASP A 94 5.56 -6.63 -9.25
C ASP A 94 4.45 -6.01 -10.10
N ASN A 95 4.12 -4.74 -9.85
CA ASN A 95 3.13 -4.03 -10.63
C ASN A 95 3.60 -3.73 -12.05
N ILE A 96 4.87 -3.37 -12.28
CA ILE A 96 5.37 -3.13 -13.65
C ILE A 96 5.46 -4.43 -14.46
N VAL A 97 5.86 -5.52 -13.81
CA VAL A 97 5.91 -6.86 -14.42
C VAL A 97 4.51 -7.32 -14.82
N ARG A 98 3.53 -7.19 -13.91
CA ARG A 98 2.13 -7.53 -14.17
C ARG A 98 1.54 -6.64 -15.27
N HIS A 99 1.76 -5.32 -15.19
CA HIS A 99 1.32 -4.37 -16.19
C HIS A 99 1.80 -4.75 -17.60
N TRP A 100 3.09 -5.07 -17.77
CA TRP A 100 3.64 -5.46 -19.07
C TRP A 100 2.89 -6.65 -19.70
N ARG A 101 2.58 -7.65 -18.89
CA ARG A 101 1.84 -8.85 -19.33
C ARG A 101 0.38 -8.55 -19.66
N GLU A 102 -0.31 -7.81 -18.79
CA GLU A 102 -1.74 -7.49 -18.93
C GLU A 102 -2.01 -6.49 -20.06
N ALA A 103 -1.10 -5.54 -20.29
CA ALA A 103 -1.21 -4.56 -21.36
C ALA A 103 -0.81 -5.11 -22.74
N GLY A 104 -0.19 -6.29 -22.78
CA GLY A 104 0.15 -6.97 -24.03
C GLY A 104 1.33 -6.34 -24.78
N HIS A 105 2.29 -5.74 -24.09
CA HIS A 105 3.41 -4.98 -24.69
C HIS A 105 4.47 -5.83 -25.43
N GLY A 106 4.18 -7.09 -25.75
CA GLY A 106 5.03 -7.94 -26.59
C GLY A 106 6.36 -8.33 -25.93
N VAL A 107 7.33 -8.70 -26.79
CA VAL A 107 8.67 -9.16 -26.39
C VAL A 107 9.66 -8.03 -26.69
N ALA A 108 9.79 -7.09 -25.75
CA ALA A 108 10.87 -6.09 -25.78
C ALA A 108 12.00 -6.54 -24.84
N GLU A 109 13.25 -6.27 -25.23
CA GLU A 109 14.42 -6.50 -24.37
C GLU A 109 14.38 -5.55 -23.15
N GLU A 110 14.13 -4.27 -23.41
CA GLU A 110 13.98 -3.23 -22.40
C GLU A 110 12.50 -2.92 -22.14
N ARG A 111 11.91 -3.59 -21.16
CA ARG A 111 10.47 -3.50 -20.85
C ARG A 111 10.10 -2.27 -20.02
N TRP A 112 11.00 -1.84 -19.15
CA TRP A 112 10.81 -0.67 -18.30
C TRP A 112 12.16 -0.11 -17.89
N THR A 113 12.14 1.16 -17.49
CA THR A 113 13.31 1.90 -17.00
C THR A 113 13.11 2.25 -15.53
N GLU A 114 14.20 2.24 -14.76
CA GLU A 114 14.18 2.75 -13.39
C GLU A 114 14.23 4.27 -13.42
N VAL A 115 13.35 4.92 -12.66
CA VAL A 115 13.14 6.37 -12.69
C VAL A 115 12.91 6.92 -11.29
N ARG A 116 13.25 8.20 -11.09
CA ARG A 116 12.89 8.95 -9.89
C ARG A 116 11.47 9.48 -10.05
N LEU A 117 10.62 9.20 -9.07
CA LEU A 117 9.19 9.55 -9.09
C LEU A 117 8.83 10.43 -7.90
N GLN A 118 7.93 11.38 -8.14
CA GLN A 118 7.22 12.10 -7.08
C GLN A 118 5.71 11.97 -7.27
N THR A 119 4.96 12.16 -6.18
CA THR A 119 3.50 12.18 -6.17
C THR A 119 3.01 13.20 -5.16
N TRP A 120 1.85 13.82 -5.42
CA TRP A 120 1.22 14.69 -4.44
C TRP A 120 0.78 13.92 -3.19
N MET A 121 0.20 12.73 -3.38
CA MET A 121 -0.31 11.90 -2.27
C MET A 121 0.19 10.46 -2.43
N GLY A 122 0.42 9.78 -1.32
CA GLY A 122 0.80 8.36 -1.32
C GLY A 122 -0.39 7.40 -1.44
N GLY A 123 -0.08 6.12 -1.47
CA GLY A 123 -1.07 5.03 -1.44
C GLY A 123 -1.94 4.96 -2.69
N HIS A 124 -3.23 4.68 -2.51
CA HIS A 124 -4.17 4.51 -3.64
C HIS A 124 -4.53 5.81 -4.36
N TYR A 125 -4.15 6.96 -3.80
CA TYR A 125 -4.30 8.27 -4.44
C TYR A 125 -3.04 8.71 -5.20
N ALA A 126 -2.02 7.86 -5.28
CA ALA A 126 -0.77 8.21 -5.92
C ALA A 126 -0.94 8.45 -7.42
N ARG A 127 -0.41 9.58 -7.87
CA ARG A 127 -0.35 10.00 -9.26
C ARG A 127 1.07 10.49 -9.52
N TYR A 128 1.87 9.58 -10.06
CA TYR A 128 3.30 9.79 -10.23
C TYR A 128 3.62 10.66 -11.46
N TRP A 129 4.73 11.38 -11.38
CA TRP A 129 5.46 11.96 -12.51
C TRP A 129 6.95 11.67 -12.35
N ILE A 130 7.68 11.66 -13.46
CA ILE A 130 9.14 11.45 -13.47
C ILE A 130 9.82 12.76 -13.11
N VAL A 131 10.82 12.69 -12.23
CA VAL A 131 11.67 13.81 -11.85
C VAL A 131 13.00 13.69 -12.58
N ARG A 132 13.51 14.79 -13.12
CA ARG A 132 14.81 14.86 -13.82
C ARG A 132 15.89 14.25 -12.95
N ASP A 133 16.84 13.50 -13.51
CA ASP A 133 18.04 13.06 -12.78
C ASP A 133 19.15 14.12 -12.92
N ASP A 134 19.73 14.57 -11.81
CA ASP A 134 20.78 15.59 -11.83
C ASP A 134 22.14 14.99 -12.22
N SER A 135 22.21 13.66 -12.29
CA SER A 135 23.38 12.87 -12.68
C SER A 135 23.80 13.05 -14.14
N ASP A 136 22.90 13.51 -15.01
CA ASP A 136 23.16 13.73 -16.45
C ASP A 136 23.93 15.03 -16.76
N SER A 137 24.26 15.83 -15.75
CA SER A 137 24.98 17.11 -15.93
C SER A 137 26.49 16.98 -16.10
N ASN A 138 27.06 15.76 -16.09
CA ASN A 138 28.50 15.56 -16.30
C ASN A 138 28.84 15.49 -17.80
N GLY A 139 29.17 16.65 -18.37
CA GLY A 139 30.01 16.74 -19.55
C GLY A 139 31.37 16.05 -19.33
N PRO A 140 32.05 15.57 -20.39
CA PRO A 140 33.21 14.71 -20.26
C PRO A 140 34.39 15.49 -19.69
N SER A 141 34.69 15.27 -18.41
CA SER A 141 35.98 15.64 -17.83
C SER A 141 36.77 14.37 -17.61
N ASP A 142 37.74 14.15 -18.50
CA ASP A 142 38.80 13.17 -18.37
C ASP A 142 39.56 13.40 -17.05
N THR A 143 39.36 12.51 -16.08
CA THR A 143 40.43 12.09 -15.16
C THR A 143 40.12 10.68 -14.71
N ALA A 144 40.88 9.73 -15.24
CA ALA A 144 41.04 8.42 -14.65
C ALA A 144 41.68 8.57 -13.27
N ASP A 145 41.14 7.88 -12.26
CA ASP A 145 41.96 7.07 -11.37
C ASP A 145 41.10 6.02 -10.66
N ALA A 146 41.58 4.78 -10.75
CA ALA A 146 41.00 3.61 -10.12
C ALA A 146 41.46 3.50 -8.67
N ALA A 147 40.51 3.29 -7.76
CA ALA A 147 40.67 2.60 -6.48
C ALA A 147 39.26 2.14 -6.08
N ASP A 148 38.87 0.97 -6.56
CA ASP A 148 39.00 -0.31 -5.85
C ASP A 148 38.08 -0.41 -4.63
N ALA A 149 37.32 -1.50 -4.66
CA ALA A 149 36.34 -1.89 -3.70
C ALA A 149 36.97 -2.11 -2.32
N THR A 150 36.14 -1.92 -1.29
CA THR A 150 36.14 -2.61 0.01
C THR A 150 35.90 -1.62 1.14
N SER A 151 34.64 -1.33 1.38
CA SER A 151 34.15 -1.15 2.76
C SER A 151 32.71 -1.62 2.81
N TRP A 152 32.50 -2.91 2.49
CA TRP A 152 31.31 -3.63 2.94
C TRP A 152 31.44 -3.68 4.47
N SER A 153 30.65 -2.85 5.14
CA SER A 153 30.79 -2.64 6.58
C SER A 153 30.43 -3.94 7.30
N ALA A 154 31.15 -4.28 8.36
CA ALA A 154 30.83 -5.41 9.24
C ALA A 154 29.37 -5.36 9.76
N MET A 155 28.72 -4.19 9.71
CA MET A 155 27.30 -4.04 10.01
C MET A 155 26.38 -4.63 8.92
N ASP A 156 26.72 -4.54 7.64
CA ASP A 156 25.89 -5.07 6.56
C ASP A 156 25.87 -6.61 6.57
N GLU A 157 27.00 -7.22 6.95
CA GLU A 157 27.12 -8.67 7.13
C GLU A 157 26.31 -9.17 8.34
N LEU A 158 26.29 -8.39 9.44
CA LEU A 158 25.42 -8.67 10.59
C LEU A 158 23.93 -8.53 10.26
N ILE A 159 23.55 -7.53 9.46
CA ILE A 159 22.16 -7.34 9.02
C ILE A 159 21.74 -8.52 8.13
N ALA A 160 22.55 -8.89 7.14
CA ALA A 160 22.27 -10.03 6.26
C ALA A 160 22.16 -11.35 7.04
N ALA A 161 23.07 -11.61 7.99
CA ALA A 161 23.02 -12.81 8.83
C ALA A 161 21.77 -12.85 9.73
N SER A 162 21.35 -11.69 10.26
CA SER A 162 20.13 -11.59 11.07
C SER A 162 18.86 -11.83 10.26
N GLN A 163 18.81 -11.32 9.03
CA GLN A 163 17.68 -11.49 8.12
C GLN A 163 17.55 -12.95 7.69
N ALA A 164 18.67 -13.60 7.33
CA ALA A 164 18.68 -15.02 6.99
C ALA A 164 18.20 -15.90 8.15
N ARG A 165 18.58 -15.58 9.40
CA ARG A 165 18.12 -16.31 10.58
C ARG A 165 16.60 -16.16 10.82
N LEU A 166 16.07 -14.96 10.58
CA LEU A 166 14.63 -14.71 10.70
C LEU A 166 13.83 -15.43 9.61
N GLU A 167 14.33 -15.43 8.38
CA GLU A 167 13.72 -16.18 7.27
C GLU A 167 13.76 -17.69 7.50
N GLU A 168 14.83 -18.21 8.09
CA GLU A 168 14.91 -19.62 8.48
C GLU A 168 13.93 -19.95 9.62
N GLU A 169 13.83 -19.10 10.64
CA GLU A 169 12.84 -19.24 11.71
C GLU A 169 11.40 -19.21 11.17
N ASP A 170 11.10 -18.31 10.22
CA ASP A 170 9.78 -18.22 9.60
C ASP A 170 9.51 -19.39 8.64
N ALA A 171 10.51 -19.88 7.91
CA ALA A 171 10.40 -21.10 7.13
C ALA A 171 10.18 -22.34 8.02
N VAL A 172 10.75 -22.37 9.23
CA VAL A 172 10.47 -23.40 10.24
C VAL A 172 9.07 -23.24 10.82
N ARG A 173 8.59 -22.02 11.08
CA ARG A 173 7.20 -21.76 11.51
C ARG A 173 6.19 -22.20 10.47
N LEU A 174 6.45 -21.90 9.19
CA LEU A 174 5.61 -22.33 8.07
C LEU A 174 5.63 -23.86 7.93
N ARG A 175 6.81 -24.50 8.02
CA ARG A 175 6.91 -25.97 8.04
C ARG A 175 6.19 -26.61 9.23
N LYS A 176 6.23 -26.00 10.42
CA LYS A 176 5.46 -26.46 11.60
C LYS A 176 3.96 -26.23 11.44
N GLY A 177 3.54 -25.19 10.71
CA GLY A 177 2.13 -24.94 10.39
C GLY A 177 1.55 -25.94 9.38
N ASP A 178 2.37 -26.42 8.44
CA ASP A 178 1.95 -27.36 7.40
C ASP A 178 2.10 -28.85 7.78
N LEU A 179 2.86 -29.18 8.83
CA LEU A 179 2.97 -30.54 9.37
C LEU A 179 1.79 -30.85 10.31
N LYS A 180 0.66 -31.17 9.68
CA LYS A 180 -0.36 -32.14 10.13
C LYS A 180 -0.47 -32.35 11.65
N GLU A 181 -1.14 -31.42 12.33
CA GLU A 181 -1.94 -31.75 13.51
C GLU A 181 -3.32 -31.10 13.37
N GLU A 182 -4.32 -32.00 13.30
CA GLU A 182 -5.69 -31.83 13.77
C GLU A 182 -5.98 -30.44 14.35
N ILE A 183 -6.85 -29.68 13.66
CA ILE A 183 -7.48 -28.42 14.10
C ILE A 183 -7.12 -28.13 15.55
N ASP A 184 -6.20 -27.20 15.79
CA ASP A 184 -5.70 -26.85 17.12
C ASP A 184 -6.88 -26.39 18.01
N ARG A 185 -7.56 -27.37 18.61
CA ARG A 185 -8.68 -27.19 19.54
C ARG A 185 -8.22 -26.47 20.81
N ASP A 186 -6.92 -26.33 20.99
CA ASP A 186 -6.30 -25.88 22.22
C ASP A 186 -5.37 -24.68 22.07
N SER A 187 -5.42 -23.96 20.94
CA SER A 187 -4.67 -22.71 20.77
C SER A 187 -4.95 -21.78 21.95
N LEU A 188 -3.91 -21.50 22.73
CA LEU A 188 -3.97 -20.59 23.87
C LEU A 188 -4.50 -19.22 23.46
N TRP A 189 -4.29 -18.84 22.19
CA TRP A 189 -4.79 -17.59 21.62
C TRP A 189 -6.32 -17.62 21.41
N VAL A 190 -6.88 -18.72 20.89
CA VAL A 190 -8.33 -18.94 20.73
C VAL A 190 -9.02 -19.01 22.11
N LYS A 191 -8.38 -19.64 23.10
CA LYS A 191 -8.84 -19.66 24.50
C LYS A 191 -8.78 -18.29 25.16
N ARG A 192 -7.67 -17.55 24.99
CA ARG A 192 -7.44 -16.23 25.61
C ARG A 192 -8.36 -15.14 25.06
N LEU A 193 -8.76 -15.24 23.79
CA LEU A 193 -9.74 -14.35 23.18
C LEU A 193 -11.20 -14.82 23.41
N GLY A 194 -11.41 -15.96 24.08
CA GLY A 194 -12.74 -16.45 24.44
C GLY A 194 -13.59 -16.94 23.27
N TRP A 195 -12.98 -17.22 22.11
CA TRP A 195 -13.71 -17.57 20.88
C TRP A 195 -14.59 -18.82 21.06
N VAL A 196 -14.12 -19.80 21.83
CA VAL A 196 -14.91 -21.00 22.18
C VAL A 196 -16.24 -20.65 22.87
N ARG A 197 -16.26 -19.61 23.70
CA ARG A 197 -17.49 -19.13 24.37
C ARG A 197 -18.44 -18.43 23.40
N HIS A 198 -17.91 -17.85 22.33
CA HIS A 198 -18.68 -17.11 21.33
C HIS A 198 -19.32 -18.02 20.27
N PHE A 199 -18.73 -19.18 19.97
CA PHE A 199 -19.32 -20.15 19.03
C PHE A 199 -20.26 -21.16 19.71
N GLY A 200 -20.27 -21.24 21.05
CA GLY A 200 -21.21 -22.06 21.80
C GLY A 200 -21.16 -23.54 21.37
N SER A 201 -22.31 -24.13 21.05
CA SER A 201 -22.44 -25.52 20.54
C SER A 201 -22.31 -25.64 19.02
N ARG A 202 -21.90 -24.59 18.31
CA ARG A 202 -21.86 -24.57 16.84
C ARG A 202 -20.57 -25.20 16.33
N ASP A 203 -20.72 -26.14 15.41
CA ASP A 203 -19.62 -26.90 14.84
C ASP A 203 -18.77 -26.03 13.90
N LEU A 204 -17.52 -25.81 14.30
CA LEU A 204 -16.55 -24.97 13.58
C LEU A 204 -16.19 -25.55 12.20
N ILE A 205 -16.30 -26.88 12.03
CA ILE A 205 -16.05 -27.55 10.74
C ILE A 205 -17.12 -27.13 9.74
N ASN A 206 -18.39 -27.11 10.16
CA ASN A 206 -19.50 -26.65 9.33
C ASN A 206 -19.37 -25.17 8.91
N ILE A 207 -18.83 -24.31 9.80
CA ILE A 207 -18.61 -22.90 9.49
C ILE A 207 -17.46 -22.74 8.49
N HIS A 208 -16.37 -23.47 8.68
CA HIS A 208 -15.23 -23.48 7.78
C HIS A 208 -15.62 -23.96 6.37
N ASP A 209 -16.37 -25.06 6.29
CA ASP A 209 -16.82 -25.62 5.01
C ASP A 209 -17.77 -24.69 4.28
N ALA A 210 -18.68 -24.01 5.00
CA ALA A 210 -19.55 -22.99 4.42
C ALA A 210 -18.75 -21.81 3.84
N ALA A 211 -17.69 -21.36 4.54
CA ALA A 211 -16.84 -20.27 4.08
C ALA A 211 -15.97 -20.68 2.88
N GLN A 212 -15.44 -21.91 2.85
CA GLN A 212 -14.70 -22.44 1.71
C GLN A 212 -15.58 -22.61 0.47
N TRP A 213 -16.81 -23.10 0.65
CA TRP A 213 -17.76 -23.27 -0.45
C TRP A 213 -18.13 -21.93 -1.11
N LEU A 214 -18.34 -20.87 -0.30
CA LEU A 214 -18.61 -19.52 -0.83
C LEU A 214 -17.45 -18.97 -1.66
N ARG A 215 -16.20 -19.20 -1.22
CA ARG A 215 -15.00 -18.82 -1.97
C ARG A 215 -14.85 -19.59 -3.28
N ALA A 216 -15.07 -20.91 -3.26
CA ALA A 216 -15.01 -21.74 -4.47
C ALA A 216 -16.04 -21.30 -5.54
N ARG A 217 -17.18 -20.74 -5.10
CA ARG A 217 -18.27 -20.28 -5.97
C ARG A 217 -18.04 -18.89 -6.59
N GLU A 218 -17.25 -18.03 -5.96
CA GLU A 218 -16.79 -16.78 -6.58
C GLU A 218 -15.80 -17.04 -7.72
N VAL A 219 -15.01 -18.11 -7.62
CA VAL A 219 -14.00 -18.48 -8.63
C VAL A 219 -14.64 -19.13 -9.86
N THR A 220 -15.79 -19.80 -9.71
CA THR A 220 -16.48 -20.53 -10.80
C THR A 220 -17.72 -19.79 -11.28
N GLY A 221 -17.54 -18.84 -12.21
CA GLY A 221 -18.64 -18.09 -12.82
C GLY A 221 -19.60 -18.94 -13.68
N ARG A 222 -20.88 -18.90 -13.32
CA ARG A 222 -22.11 -18.98 -14.14
C ARG A 222 -22.20 -20.08 -15.23
N SER A 223 -22.85 -21.20 -14.93
CA SER A 223 -23.49 -22.06 -15.94
C SER A 223 -24.69 -22.85 -15.41
N ALA A 224 -25.69 -23.02 -16.28
CA ALA A 224 -26.89 -23.89 -16.23
C ALA A 224 -28.12 -23.47 -15.39
N ARG A 225 -29.02 -22.71 -16.06
CA ARG A 225 -30.44 -22.47 -15.71
C ARG A 225 -31.27 -23.76 -15.69
N ARG A 226 -31.19 -24.51 -14.59
CA ARG A 226 -32.27 -25.41 -14.09
C ARG A 226 -32.01 -25.94 -12.69
N GLN A 227 -30.79 -25.74 -12.16
CA GLN A 227 -30.39 -25.99 -10.77
C GLN A 227 -30.48 -24.74 -9.88
N GLU A 228 -30.97 -23.62 -10.41
CA GLU A 228 -30.94 -22.32 -9.73
C GLU A 228 -31.88 -22.22 -8.53
N ASP A 229 -33.00 -22.96 -8.49
CA ASP A 229 -34.01 -22.81 -7.44
C ASP A 229 -33.66 -23.54 -6.13
N GLU A 230 -33.13 -24.78 -6.22
CA GLU A 230 -32.64 -25.51 -5.05
C GLU A 230 -31.33 -24.90 -4.51
N GLU A 231 -30.45 -24.44 -5.40
CA GLU A 231 -29.23 -23.74 -5.01
C GLU A 231 -29.50 -22.34 -4.45
N ALA A 232 -30.54 -21.64 -4.93
CA ALA A 232 -31.00 -20.39 -4.34
C ALA A 232 -31.59 -20.61 -2.95
N ALA A 233 -32.34 -21.70 -2.73
CA ALA A 233 -32.85 -22.08 -1.42
C ALA A 233 -31.70 -22.40 -0.44
N ARG A 234 -30.71 -23.19 -0.86
CA ARG A 234 -29.50 -23.47 -0.05
C ARG A 234 -28.69 -22.21 0.22
N LYS A 235 -28.52 -21.32 -0.77
CA LYS A 235 -27.84 -20.04 -0.59
C LYS A 235 -28.56 -19.14 0.42
N ARG A 236 -29.89 -19.06 0.34
CA ARG A 236 -30.71 -18.29 1.31
C ARG A 236 -30.57 -18.86 2.71
N LEU A 237 -30.59 -20.19 2.87
CA LEU A 237 -30.40 -20.84 4.17
C LEU A 237 -29.01 -20.54 4.78
N LEU A 238 -27.95 -20.57 3.95
CA LEU A 238 -26.58 -20.27 4.39
C LEU A 238 -26.40 -18.79 4.73
N LEU A 239 -26.98 -17.88 3.95
CA LEU A 239 -26.93 -16.45 4.23
C LEU A 239 -27.75 -16.08 5.48
N SER A 240 -28.89 -16.72 5.72
CA SER A 240 -29.64 -16.56 6.98
C SER A 240 -28.81 -17.03 8.18
N ARG A 241 -28.19 -18.21 8.12
CA ARG A 241 -27.29 -18.70 9.19
C ARG A 241 -26.10 -17.79 9.44
N LEU A 242 -25.53 -17.21 8.38
CA LEU A 242 -24.44 -16.25 8.50
C LEU A 242 -24.93 -14.93 9.12
N GLY A 243 -26.10 -14.43 8.71
CA GLY A 243 -26.73 -13.25 9.30
C GLY A 243 -27.06 -13.43 10.80
N GLU A 244 -27.55 -14.61 11.18
CA GLU A 244 -27.76 -15.00 12.58
C GLU A 244 -26.47 -15.08 13.40
N SER A 245 -25.30 -15.25 12.76
CA SER A 245 -24.00 -15.16 13.45
C SER A 245 -23.59 -13.73 13.79
N PHE A 246 -24.15 -12.73 13.08
CA PHE A 246 -23.87 -11.31 13.29
C PHE A 246 -24.92 -10.61 14.17
N ASN A 247 -26.10 -11.21 14.38
CA ASN A 247 -27.08 -10.68 15.33
C ASN A 247 -26.62 -10.94 16.77
N ARG A 248 -26.20 -9.86 17.42
CA ARG A 248 -25.90 -9.81 18.86
C ARG A 248 -27.23 -9.66 19.60
N GLU A 249 -27.57 -10.61 20.47
CA GLU A 249 -28.46 -10.28 21.58
C GLU A 249 -27.70 -9.28 22.47
N VAL A 250 -28.29 -8.09 22.66
CA VAL A 250 -27.82 -7.08 23.61
C VAL A 250 -28.24 -7.47 25.01
#